data_AF-A0A6I9PE29-F1
#
_entry.id   AF-A0A6I9PE29-F1
#
_cell.length_a   1.000
_cell.length_b   1.000
_cell.length_c   1.000
_cell.angle_alpha   90.00
_cell.angle_beta   90.00
_cell.angle_gamma   90.00
#
_symmetry.space_group_name_H-M   'P 1'
#
loop_
_entity.id
_entity.type
_entity.pdbx_description
1 polymer ?
#
loop_
_entity_poly.entity_id
_entity_poly.type
_entity_poly.pdbx_seq_one_letter_code
_entity_poly.pdbx_strand_id
1 'polypeptide(L)'
;MELLRVAVFLGLCLGACCCQAVVLSDSAGLGRGFDGIGGLSGGGATSRLLVNYAEPYRSQILDFLFKPNFGASLHILKVEIGGDAQTTGQ
;
A
#
# COMPACT_ATOMS: atom_id res chain seq x y z
N MET A 1 -9.33 17.53 50.56
CA MET A 1 -9.94 17.83 49.25
C MET A 1 -9.05 17.36 48.09
N GLU A 2 -7.75 17.69 48.07
CA GLU A 2 -6.83 17.33 46.98
C GLU A 2 -6.56 15.81 46.82
N LEU A 3 -6.36 15.07 47.92
CA LEU A 3 -6.14 13.61 47.88
C LEU A 3 -7.34 12.84 47.30
N LEU A 4 -8.56 13.28 47.59
CA LEU A 4 -9.78 12.67 47.06
C LEU A 4 -9.90 12.92 45.54
N ARG A 5 -9.49 14.11 45.07
CA ARG A 5 -9.45 14.43 43.64
C ARG A 5 -8.45 13.57 42.88
N VAL A 6 -7.25 13.37 43.44
CA VAL A 6 -6.20 12.52 42.85
C VAL A 6 -6.66 11.06 42.79
N ALA A 7 -7.28 10.54 43.84
CA ALA A 7 -7.78 9.16 43.88
C ALA A 7 -8.91 8.92 42.86
N VAL A 8 -9.84 9.87 42.71
CA VAL A 8 -10.92 9.78 41.72
C VAL A 8 -10.36 9.87 40.30
N PHE A 9 -9.38 10.76 40.05
CA PHE A 9 -8.72 10.86 38.74
C PHE A 9 -7.95 9.57 38.39
N LEU A 10 -7.23 9.00 39.36
CA LEU A 10 -6.47 7.76 39.17
C LEU A 10 -7.41 6.57 38.90
N GLY A 11 -8.52 6.47 39.64
CA GLY A 11 -9.55 5.44 39.44
C GLY A 11 -10.29 5.57 38.10
N LEU A 12 -10.55 6.81 37.65
CA LEU A 12 -11.14 7.08 36.34
C LEU A 12 -10.18 6.69 35.20
N CYS A 13 -8.88 6.95 35.35
CA CYS A 13 -7.85 6.56 34.38
C CYS A 13 -7.65 5.05 34.30
N LEU A 14 -7.75 4.33 35.43
CA LEU A 14 -7.60 2.87 35.48
C LEU A 14 -8.78 2.12 34.84
N GLY A 15 -10.00 2.69 34.85
CA GLY A 15 -11.19 2.08 34.25
C GLY A 15 -11.35 2.30 32.75
N ALA A 16 -10.60 3.23 32.15
CA ALA A 16 -10.73 3.63 30.74
C ALA A 16 -9.77 2.91 29.78
N CYS A 17 -9.16 1.79 30.19
CA CYS A 17 -8.38 0.96 29.27
C CYS A 17 -9.33 0.08 28.44
N CYS A 18 -9.79 0.60 27.31
CA CYS A 18 -10.46 -0.20 26.29
C CYS A 18 -9.43 -1.01 25.51
N CYS A 19 -9.04 -2.17 26.06
CA CYS A 19 -8.37 -3.22 25.28
C CYS A 19 -9.40 -3.81 24.31
N GLN A 20 -9.29 -3.44 23.03
CA GLN A 20 -10.18 -3.95 21.99
C GLN A 20 -9.45 -5.04 21.21
N ALA A 21 -9.91 -6.28 21.35
CA ALA A 21 -9.35 -7.42 20.65
C ALA A 21 -10.02 -7.61 19.27
N VAL A 22 -9.20 -7.79 18.22
CA VAL A 22 -9.67 -8.12 16.88
C VAL A 22 -9.63 -9.63 16.69
N VAL A 23 -10.77 -10.24 16.36
CA VAL A 23 -10.86 -11.67 16.05
C VAL A 23 -10.62 -11.88 14.56
N LEU A 24 -9.62 -12.69 14.23
CA LEU A 24 -9.35 -13.15 12.87
C LEU A 24 -9.78 -14.63 12.77
N SER A 25 -10.84 -14.91 12.01
CA SER A 25 -11.35 -16.28 11.83
C SER A 25 -11.97 -16.44 10.45
N ASP A 26 -11.80 -17.62 9.86
CA ASP A 26 -12.38 -18.11 8.62
C ASP A 26 -13.57 -19.07 8.85
N SER A 27 -13.99 -19.27 10.11
CA SER A 27 -15.02 -20.25 10.49
C SER A 27 -16.40 -20.01 9.85
N ALA A 28 -16.71 -18.78 9.49
CA ALA A 28 -17.95 -18.40 8.79
C ALA A 28 -17.82 -18.45 7.25
N GLY A 29 -16.69 -18.93 6.73
CA GLY A 29 -16.33 -18.88 5.31
C GLY A 29 -15.31 -17.78 4.98
N LEU A 30 -14.81 -17.81 3.75
CA LEU A 30 -13.83 -16.85 3.23
C LEU A 30 -14.52 -15.65 2.59
N GLY A 31 -13.83 -14.50 2.63
CA GLY A 31 -14.22 -13.31 1.88
C GLY A 31 -13.95 -13.43 0.37
N ARG A 32 -13.89 -12.29 -0.31
CA ARG A 32 -13.50 -12.25 -1.73
C ARG A 32 -12.04 -12.66 -1.90
N GLY A 33 -11.73 -13.24 -3.07
CA GLY A 33 -10.35 -13.50 -3.48
C GLY A 33 -9.55 -12.21 -3.58
N PHE A 34 -8.26 -12.30 -3.29
CA PHE A 34 -7.32 -11.21 -3.50
C PHE A 34 -6.73 -11.31 -4.91
N ASP A 35 -6.95 -10.28 -5.73
CA ASP A 35 -6.52 -10.27 -7.13
C ASP A 35 -5.12 -9.70 -7.35
N GLY A 36 -4.52 -9.07 -6.34
CA GLY A 36 -3.19 -8.48 -6.41
C GLY A 36 -3.15 -6.96 -6.32
N ILE A 37 -1.94 -6.43 -6.13
CA ILE A 37 -1.61 -5.00 -6.17
C ILE A 37 -0.73 -4.72 -7.38
N GLY A 38 -0.96 -3.58 -8.04
CA GLY A 38 -0.26 -3.21 -9.28
C GLY A 38 0.11 -1.74 -9.42
N GLY A 39 0.83 -1.44 -10.50
CA GLY A 39 1.23 -0.09 -10.91
C GLY A 39 0.72 0.27 -12.31
N LEU A 40 0.64 1.57 -12.62
CA LEU A 40 0.24 2.10 -13.92
C LEU A 40 1.45 2.64 -14.68
N SER A 41 1.69 2.12 -15.88
CA SER A 41 2.59 2.69 -16.90
C SER A 41 1.73 3.29 -18.01
N GLY A 42 1.41 4.57 -17.90
CA GLY A 42 0.46 5.27 -18.76
C GLY A 42 0.02 6.60 -18.14
N GLY A 43 -1.06 7.20 -18.65
CA GLY A 43 -1.50 8.55 -18.28
C GLY A 43 -0.56 9.63 -18.84
N GLY A 44 0.01 9.39 -20.03
CA GLY A 44 0.93 10.32 -20.69
C GLY A 44 2.40 10.12 -20.32
N ALA A 45 3.14 9.39 -21.16
CA ALA A 45 4.61 9.34 -21.18
C ALA A 45 5.33 9.03 -19.84
N THR A 46 4.64 8.46 -18.84
CA THR A 46 5.18 8.26 -17.47
C THR A 46 6.37 7.29 -17.40
N SER A 47 6.52 6.41 -18.39
CA SER A 47 7.68 5.51 -18.52
C SER A 47 8.59 5.86 -19.71
N ARG A 48 8.40 7.04 -20.32
CA ARG A 48 9.05 7.43 -21.59
C ARG A 48 10.57 7.49 -21.50
N LEU A 49 11.11 7.81 -20.32
CA LEU A 49 12.55 7.93 -20.10
C LEU A 49 13.20 6.60 -19.69
N LEU A 50 12.42 5.65 -19.18
CA LEU A 50 12.94 4.38 -18.65
C LEU A 50 13.69 3.58 -19.72
N VAL A 51 13.22 3.62 -20.97
CA VAL A 51 13.82 2.87 -22.10
C VAL A 51 15.26 3.27 -22.40
N ASN A 52 15.64 4.50 -22.08
CA ASN A 52 16.96 5.09 -22.40
C ASN A 52 17.99 4.92 -21.28
N TYR A 53 17.62 4.32 -20.14
CA TYR A 53 18.59 4.05 -19.08
C TYR A 53 19.66 3.07 -19.56
N ALA A 54 20.92 3.36 -19.23
CA ALA A 54 22.03 2.46 -19.49
C ALA A 54 21.92 1.19 -18.63
N GLU A 55 22.44 0.09 -19.14
CA GLU A 55 22.66 -1.10 -18.32
C GLU A 55 23.86 -0.88 -17.38
N PRO A 56 23.85 -1.47 -16.16
CA PRO A 56 22.85 -2.41 -15.63
C PRO A 56 21.64 -1.73 -14.94
N TYR A 57 21.61 -0.40 -14.87
CA TYR A 57 20.65 0.34 -14.04
C TYR A 57 19.21 0.16 -14.51
N ARG A 58 18.97 0.09 -15.82
CA ARG A 58 17.64 -0.16 -16.36
C ARG A 58 17.09 -1.51 -15.87
N SER A 59 17.88 -2.56 -15.98
CA SER A 59 17.50 -3.88 -15.47
C SER A 59 17.30 -3.88 -13.95
N GLN A 60 18.12 -3.14 -13.20
CA GLN A 60 17.95 -3.02 -11.75
C GLN A 60 16.63 -2.32 -11.37
N ILE A 61 16.23 -1.28 -12.09
CA ILE A 61 14.93 -0.62 -11.88
C ILE A 61 13.79 -1.61 -12.13
N LEU A 62 13.87 -2.39 -13.21
CA LEU A 62 12.87 -3.41 -13.52
C LEU A 62 12.85 -4.52 -12.44
N ASP A 63 14.00 -4.92 -11.92
CA ASP A 63 14.09 -5.86 -10.81
C ASP A 63 13.39 -5.31 -9.57
N PHE A 64 13.61 -4.04 -9.20
CA PHE A 64 12.90 -3.41 -8.07
C PHE A 64 11.38 -3.42 -8.23
N LEU A 65 10.87 -3.32 -9.45
CA LEU A 65 9.42 -3.29 -9.71
C LEU A 65 8.80 -4.69 -9.79
N PHE A 66 9.47 -5.64 -10.44
CA PHE A 66 8.84 -6.88 -10.91
C PHE A 66 9.50 -8.16 -10.40
N LYS A 67 10.72 -8.12 -9.87
CA LYS A 67 11.38 -9.33 -9.39
C LYS A 67 10.67 -9.86 -8.13
N PRO A 68 10.24 -11.12 -8.11
CA PRO A 68 9.61 -11.71 -6.94
C PRO A 68 10.56 -11.71 -5.73
N ASN A 69 10.01 -11.48 -4.54
CA ASN A 69 10.75 -11.49 -3.28
C ASN A 69 11.93 -10.48 -3.25
N PHE A 70 11.76 -9.33 -3.90
CA PHE A 70 12.77 -8.28 -3.94
C PHE A 70 12.22 -6.92 -3.51
N GLY A 71 11.92 -6.04 -4.46
CA GLY A 71 11.35 -4.72 -4.18
C GLY A 71 9.84 -4.77 -4.09
N ALA A 72 9.17 -3.92 -4.88
CA ALA A 72 7.72 -3.80 -4.92
C ALA A 72 7.01 -5.12 -5.27
N SER A 73 7.65 -5.97 -6.10
CA SER A 73 7.15 -7.30 -6.47
C SER A 73 5.69 -7.25 -6.97
N LEU A 74 5.41 -6.35 -7.92
CA LEU A 74 4.04 -6.05 -8.36
C LEU A 74 3.36 -7.29 -8.99
N HIS A 75 2.09 -7.49 -8.65
CA HIS A 75 1.26 -8.57 -9.22
C HIS A 75 0.72 -8.19 -10.59
N ILE A 76 0.43 -6.90 -10.79
CA ILE A 76 -0.26 -6.38 -11.97
C ILE A 76 0.51 -5.17 -12.51
N LEU A 77 0.72 -5.12 -13.83
CA LEU A 77 1.15 -3.92 -14.54
C LEU A 77 0.01 -3.48 -15.46
N LYS A 78 -0.62 -2.34 -15.16
CA LYS A 78 -1.61 -1.73 -16.04
C LYS A 78 -0.90 -0.79 -17.01
N VAL A 79 -1.28 -0.81 -18.27
CA VAL A 79 -0.72 0.05 -19.31
C VAL A 79 -1.80 0.89 -19.99
N GLU A 80 -1.43 2.08 -20.45
CA GLU A 80 -2.28 2.88 -21.34
C GLU A 80 -2.23 2.31 -22.77
N ILE A 81 -3.39 2.28 -23.44
CA ILE A 81 -3.49 2.07 -24.88
C ILE A 81 -3.48 3.46 -25.52
N GLY A 82 -2.39 3.82 -26.20
CA GLY A 82 -2.23 5.15 -26.78
C GLY A 82 -3.29 5.50 -27.82
N GLY A 83 -3.79 6.72 -27.77
CA GLY A 83 -4.77 7.28 -28.71
C GLY A 83 -4.26 8.50 -29.49
N ASP A 84 -2.94 8.63 -29.64
CA ASP A 84 -2.22 9.74 -30.31
C ASP A 84 -2.47 11.16 -29.75
N ALA A 85 -3.26 11.28 -28.68
CA ALA A 85 -3.53 12.53 -27.96
C ALA A 85 -2.63 12.68 -26.71
N GLN A 86 -2.51 13.92 -26.20
CA GLN A 86 -1.86 14.21 -24.92
C GLN A 86 -2.73 13.73 -23.75
N THR A 87 -2.18 12.91 -22.86
CA THR A 87 -2.91 12.33 -21.72
C THR A 87 -2.30 12.66 -20.34
N THR A 88 -1.26 13.50 -20.28
CA THR A 88 -0.69 13.96 -19.00
C THR A 88 -1.64 14.91 -18.26
N GLY A 89 -2.25 14.45 -17.15
CA GLY A 89 -2.91 15.31 -16.17
C GLY A 89 -4.44 15.51 -16.28
N GLN A 90 -5.17 14.53 -16.83
CA GLN A 90 -6.65 14.45 -16.70
C GLN A 90 -7.09 13.46 -15.63
#